data_AF-A0A8T3ZK74-F1
#
_entry.id   AF-A0A8T3ZK74-F1
#
_cell.length_a   1.000
_cell.length_b   1.000
_cell.length_c   1.000
_cell.angle_alpha   90.00
_cell.angle_beta   90.00
_cell.angle_gamma   90.00
#
_symmetry.space_group_name_H-M   'P 1'
#
loop_
_entity.id
_entity.type
_entity.pdbx_description
1 polymer ?
#
loop_
_entity_poly.entity_id
_entity_poly.type
_entity_poly.pdbx_seq_one_letter_code
_entity_poly.pdbx_strand_id
1 'polypeptide(L)'
;MIIIRTKHDIPTSYLYYYTEELIDKAEEKGFKVKIVEQQLEEKVLRKIIKKLKPLFIFFNGHGCNAFIGYKQSFWIARNHKSECHPLRDPVAKPILETSNIIVEELLKGKTVQEAVEKSHAKAADYILDLLFSKEPLASASLQALVANDAALDFKGNPLATIV
;
A
#
# COMPACT_ATOMS: atom_id res chain seq x y z
N MET A 1 -1.41 -12.81 -8.49
CA MET A 1 -1.13 -11.90 -7.36
C MET A 1 -1.48 -12.60 -6.05
N ILE A 2 -0.62 -12.53 -5.03
CA ILE A 2 -0.98 -12.95 -3.66
C ILE A 2 -1.09 -11.68 -2.84
N ILE A 3 -2.20 -11.49 -2.14
CA ILE A 3 -2.42 -10.41 -1.18
C ILE A 3 -2.65 -11.06 0.18
N ILE A 4 -1.84 -10.66 1.17
CA ILE A 4 -2.04 -11.07 2.56
C ILE A 4 -2.58 -9.85 3.30
N ARG A 5 -3.78 -9.95 3.86
CA ARG A 5 -4.46 -8.88 4.61
C ARG A 5 -4.88 -9.43 5.96
N THR A 6 -4.39 -8.87 7.05
CA THR A 6 -4.83 -9.26 8.40
C THR A 6 -5.81 -8.23 8.95
N LYS A 7 -6.79 -8.68 9.74
CA LYS A 7 -7.75 -7.81 10.44
C LYS A 7 -7.70 -8.13 11.93
N HIS A 8 -6.57 -7.79 12.57
CA HIS A 8 -6.33 -8.16 13.97
C HIS A 8 -6.36 -6.95 14.91
N ASP A 9 -6.04 -5.75 14.41
CA ASP A 9 -6.03 -4.51 15.16
C ASP A 9 -6.56 -3.32 14.33
N ILE A 10 -6.73 -2.17 14.98
CA ILE A 10 -7.29 -0.97 14.34
C ILE A 10 -6.43 -0.53 13.13
N PRO A 11 -5.09 -0.40 13.22
CA PRO A 11 -4.26 -0.06 12.05
C PRO A 11 -4.39 -1.04 10.88
N THR A 12 -4.38 -2.35 11.15
CA THR A 12 -4.52 -3.38 10.11
C THR A 12 -5.91 -3.38 9.48
N SER A 13 -6.94 -2.93 10.20
CA SER A 13 -8.28 -2.76 9.63
C SER A 13 -8.35 -1.70 8.52
N TYR A 14 -7.56 -0.62 8.61
CA TYR A 14 -7.48 0.40 7.55
C TYR A 14 -6.86 -0.20 6.28
N LEU A 15 -5.74 -0.92 6.43
CA LEU A 15 -5.11 -1.64 5.33
C LEU A 15 -6.06 -2.69 4.73
N TYR A 16 -6.82 -3.41 5.56
CA TYR A 16 -7.79 -4.41 5.13
C TYR A 16 -8.85 -3.84 4.18
N TYR A 17 -9.50 -2.72 4.54
CA TYR A 17 -10.55 -2.14 3.70
C TYR A 17 -10.01 -1.45 2.45
N TYR A 18 -8.90 -0.72 2.55
CA TYR A 18 -8.31 -0.03 1.40
C TYR A 18 -7.68 -0.98 0.38
N THR A 19 -7.35 -2.21 0.78
CA THR A 19 -6.87 -3.26 -0.15
C THR A 19 -8.01 -3.92 -0.92
N GLU A 20 -9.26 -3.81 -0.47
CA GLU A 20 -10.43 -4.40 -1.14
C GLU A 20 -10.65 -3.80 -2.52
N GLU A 21 -10.62 -2.47 -2.62
CA GLU A 21 -10.72 -1.76 -3.91
C GLU A 21 -9.57 -2.12 -4.87
N LEU A 22 -8.38 -2.44 -4.35
CA LEU A 22 -7.23 -2.86 -5.16
C LEU A 22 -7.39 -4.30 -5.67
N ILE A 23 -8.03 -5.18 -4.89
CA ILE A 23 -8.33 -6.55 -5.29
C ILE A 23 -9.29 -6.55 -6.47
N ASP A 24 -10.40 -5.81 -6.36
CA ASP A 24 -11.42 -5.72 -7.40
C ASP A 24 -10.81 -5.25 -8.73
N LYS A 25 -10.03 -4.15 -8.69
CA LYS A 25 -9.33 -3.62 -9.86
C LYS A 25 -8.33 -4.60 -10.47
N ALA A 26 -7.70 -5.45 -9.66
CA ALA A 26 -6.75 -6.44 -10.15
C ALA A 26 -7.45 -7.66 -10.76
N GLU A 27 -8.55 -8.12 -10.17
CA GLU A 27 -9.38 -9.19 -10.72
C GLU A 27 -10.03 -8.79 -12.05
N GLU A 28 -10.53 -7.56 -12.16
CA GLU A 28 -11.05 -6.98 -13.41
C GLU A 28 -10.00 -7.00 -14.54
N LYS A 29 -8.72 -6.81 -14.19
CA LYS A 29 -7.59 -6.87 -15.13
C LYS A 29 -7.12 -8.30 -15.43
N GLY A 30 -7.82 -9.31 -14.93
CA GLY A 30 -7.51 -10.73 -15.17
C GLY A 30 -6.40 -11.29 -14.30
N PHE A 31 -5.93 -10.56 -13.28
CA PHE A 31 -4.96 -11.11 -12.35
C PHE A 31 -5.63 -12.08 -11.39
N LYS A 32 -5.11 -13.31 -11.33
CA LYS A 32 -5.57 -14.29 -10.32
C LYS A 32 -5.10 -13.85 -8.93
N VAL A 33 -6.00 -13.32 -8.10
CA VAL A 33 -5.70 -12.87 -6.74
C VAL A 33 -5.94 -14.01 -5.75
N LYS A 34 -4.96 -14.28 -4.88
CA LYS A 34 -5.13 -15.16 -3.73
C LYS A 34 -5.06 -14.32 -2.46
N ILE A 35 -6.20 -14.20 -1.78
CA ILE A 35 -6.30 -13.54 -0.50
C ILE A 35 -5.88 -14.53 0.59
N VAL A 36 -5.04 -14.09 1.52
CA VAL A 36 -4.78 -14.79 2.77
C VAL A 36 -5.08 -13.88 3.95
N GLU A 37 -6.02 -14.32 4.80
CA GLU A 37 -6.56 -13.53 5.92
C GLU A 37 -5.98 -13.93 7.29
N GLN A 38 -4.91 -14.71 7.29
CA GLN A 38 -4.31 -15.29 8.51
C GLN A 38 -2.82 -14.96 8.60
N GLN A 39 -2.30 -14.93 9.83
CA GLN A 39 -0.87 -14.84 10.09
C GLN A 39 -0.17 -16.02 9.40
N LEU A 40 0.73 -15.72 8.46
CA LEU A 40 1.28 -16.74 7.56
C LEU A 40 2.68 -17.16 8.01
N GLU A 41 2.85 -18.43 8.35
CA GLU A 41 4.17 -19.00 8.59
C GLU A 41 4.94 -19.20 7.27
N GLU A 42 6.26 -18.98 7.30
CA GLU A 42 7.15 -19.07 6.13
C GLU A 42 7.01 -20.40 5.36
N LYS A 43 6.83 -21.52 6.08
CA LYS A 43 6.68 -22.86 5.50
C LYS A 43 5.42 -22.98 4.62
N VAL A 44 4.33 -22.33 5.03
CA VAL A 44 3.05 -22.32 4.29
C VAL A 44 3.20 -21.47 3.03
N LEU A 45 3.84 -20.30 3.15
CA LEU A 45 4.12 -19.41 2.02
C LEU A 45 4.94 -20.12 0.93
N ARG A 46 6.02 -20.80 1.31
CA ARG A 46 6.89 -21.53 0.35
C ARG A 46 6.14 -22.60 -0.44
N LYS A 47 5.18 -23.30 0.18
CA LYS A 47 4.31 -24.26 -0.51
C LYS A 47 3.42 -23.56 -1.54
N ILE A 48 2.82 -22.43 -1.17
CA ILE A 48 1.94 -21.64 -2.04
C ILE A 48 2.71 -21.12 -3.27
N ILE A 49 3.92 -20.57 -3.07
CA ILE A 49 4.77 -20.06 -4.15
C ILE A 49 5.13 -21.17 -5.14
N LYS A 50 5.63 -22.32 -4.65
CA LYS A 50 6.00 -23.46 -5.52
C LYS A 50 4.82 -23.98 -6.35
N LYS A 51 3.62 -23.95 -5.77
CA LYS A 51 2.40 -24.45 -6.43
C LYS A 51 1.85 -23.46 -7.45
N LEU A 52 1.82 -22.17 -7.14
CA LEU A 52 1.13 -21.16 -7.93
C LEU A 52 2.01 -20.44 -8.95
N LYS A 53 3.35 -20.44 -8.77
CA LYS A 53 4.30 -19.65 -9.57
C LYS A 53 3.77 -18.24 -9.93
N PRO A 54 3.34 -17.45 -8.93
CA PRO A 54 2.72 -16.17 -9.19
C PRO A 54 3.72 -15.18 -9.80
N LEU A 55 3.28 -14.37 -10.77
CA LEU A 55 4.06 -13.27 -11.36
C LEU A 55 4.36 -12.13 -10.36
N PHE A 56 3.50 -11.97 -9.36
CA PHE A 56 3.59 -10.89 -8.38
C PHE A 56 3.12 -11.41 -7.02
N ILE A 57 4.00 -11.32 -6.03
CA ILE A 57 3.73 -11.69 -4.63
C ILE A 57 3.90 -10.43 -3.80
N PHE A 58 2.83 -10.00 -3.17
CA PHE A 58 2.89 -9.01 -2.11
C PHE A 58 3.17 -9.80 -0.82
N PHE A 59 4.45 -9.99 -0.45
CA PHE A 59 4.99 -10.22 0.91
C PHE A 59 6.51 -10.55 0.88
N ASN A 60 7.21 -10.10 1.93
CA ASN A 60 8.66 -10.08 2.15
C ASN A 60 9.42 -11.40 1.80
N GLY A 61 10.27 -11.37 0.76
CA GLY A 61 11.47 -12.23 0.58
C GLY A 61 11.35 -13.64 -0.03
N HIS A 62 11.33 -13.74 -1.37
CA HIS A 62 12.33 -14.41 -2.25
C HIS A 62 11.73 -14.70 -3.64
N GLY A 63 12.32 -14.11 -4.69
CA GLY A 63 11.96 -14.36 -6.09
C GLY A 63 11.13 -13.27 -6.77
N CYS A 64 11.46 -11.99 -6.53
CA CYS A 64 10.86 -10.87 -7.26
C CYS A 64 11.94 -9.95 -7.86
N ASN A 65 11.57 -9.24 -8.93
CA ASN A 65 12.47 -8.34 -9.66
C ASN A 65 12.73 -7.03 -8.90
N ALA A 66 11.79 -6.61 -8.05
CA ALA A 66 11.89 -5.44 -7.20
C ALA A 66 11.00 -5.58 -5.94
N PHE A 67 11.40 -4.90 -4.88
CA PHE A 67 10.65 -4.72 -3.64
C PHE A 67 10.35 -3.23 -3.48
N ILE A 68 9.10 -2.88 -3.18
CA ILE A 68 8.68 -1.50 -2.89
C ILE A 68 8.13 -1.48 -1.46
N GLY A 69 8.53 -0.50 -0.66
CA GLY A 69 7.91 -0.30 0.65
C GLY A 69 8.64 0.65 1.61
N TYR A 70 8.24 0.44 2.87
CA TYR A 70 8.65 1.08 4.12
C TYR A 70 10.09 0.87 4.56
N LYS A 71 11.03 1.84 4.51
CA LYS A 71 12.30 1.72 5.27
C LYS A 71 12.10 1.80 6.78
N GLN A 72 11.14 2.63 7.21
CA GLN A 72 10.80 2.85 8.61
C GLN A 72 9.37 2.37 8.88
N SER A 73 8.99 2.34 10.16
CA SER A 73 7.63 1.99 10.58
C SER A 73 6.61 2.89 9.90
N PHE A 74 5.68 2.29 9.17
CA PHE A 74 4.60 3.01 8.51
C PHE A 74 3.64 3.58 9.55
N TRP A 75 3.41 4.89 9.50
CA TRP A 75 2.60 5.61 10.49
C TRP A 75 1.33 6.17 9.86
N ILE A 76 0.19 5.93 10.49
CA ILE A 76 -1.12 6.43 10.03
C ILE A 76 -1.71 7.31 11.13
N ALA A 77 -1.99 8.57 10.80
CA ALA A 77 -2.85 9.41 11.61
C ALA A 77 -4.31 9.03 11.35
N ARG A 78 -5.12 8.92 12.41
CA ARG A 78 -6.51 8.49 12.33
C ARG A 78 -7.41 9.30 13.24
N ASN A 79 -8.68 9.38 12.88
CA ASN A 79 -9.72 9.94 13.73
C ASN A 79 -10.45 8.83 14.48
N HIS A 80 -10.48 8.92 15.82
CA HIS A 80 -11.20 7.96 16.67
C HIS A 80 -12.67 7.79 16.28
N LYS A 81 -13.32 8.86 15.77
CA LYS A 81 -14.73 8.80 15.33
C LYS A 81 -14.96 7.95 14.09
N SER A 82 -13.92 7.71 13.30
CA SER A 82 -13.99 6.99 12.03
C SER A 82 -13.38 5.59 12.11
N GLU A 83 -12.99 5.11 13.29
CA GLU A 83 -12.37 3.78 13.46
C GLU A 83 -13.26 2.64 12.97
N CYS A 84 -14.58 2.75 13.11
CA CYS A 84 -15.53 1.76 12.58
C CYS A 84 -15.81 1.91 11.08
N HIS A 85 -15.44 3.05 10.46
CA HIS A 85 -15.60 3.31 9.03
C HIS A 85 -14.31 3.91 8.41
N PRO A 86 -13.22 3.12 8.30
CA PRO A 86 -11.91 3.59 7.83
C PRO A 86 -11.90 4.33 6.48
N LEU A 87 -12.75 3.92 5.53
CA LEU A 87 -12.88 4.55 4.22
C LEU A 87 -13.40 5.99 4.28
N ARG A 88 -14.06 6.37 5.39
CA ARG A 88 -14.61 7.70 5.61
C ARG A 88 -13.71 8.57 6.48
N ASP A 89 -12.53 8.11 6.88
CA ASP A 89 -11.62 8.90 7.70
C ASP A 89 -10.84 9.92 6.85
N PRO A 90 -11.15 11.23 6.97
CA PRO A 90 -10.43 12.26 6.20
C PRO A 90 -8.96 12.38 6.59
N VAL A 91 -8.59 11.99 7.82
CA VAL A 91 -7.23 12.11 8.36
C VAL A 91 -6.30 11.06 7.76
N ALA A 92 -6.80 9.82 7.62
CA ALA A 92 -6.05 8.69 7.09
C ALA A 92 -6.05 8.63 5.55
N LYS A 93 -7.08 9.19 4.90
CA LYS A 93 -7.26 9.21 3.45
C LYS A 93 -6.01 9.61 2.64
N PRO A 94 -5.34 10.76 2.88
CA PRO A 94 -4.19 11.16 2.06
C PRO A 94 -3.00 10.19 2.16
N ILE A 95 -2.84 9.55 3.32
CA ILE A 95 -1.77 8.58 3.55
C ILE A 95 -2.05 7.28 2.78
N LEU A 96 -3.30 6.82 2.79
CA LEU A 96 -3.67 5.56 2.17
C LEU A 96 -3.80 5.67 0.66
N GLU A 97 -4.29 6.80 0.15
CA GLU A 97 -4.38 7.03 -1.29
C GLU A 97 -3.01 7.09 -1.95
N THR A 98 -2.03 7.75 -1.32
CA THR A 98 -0.65 7.81 -1.84
C THR A 98 -0.02 6.42 -1.91
N SER A 99 -0.15 5.61 -0.85
CA SER A 99 0.28 4.21 -0.86
C SER A 99 -0.40 3.38 -1.94
N ASN A 100 -1.72 3.52 -2.11
CA ASN A 100 -2.50 2.71 -3.05
C ASN A 100 -2.19 3.03 -4.53
N ILE A 101 -1.85 4.29 -4.84
CA ILE A 101 -1.48 4.71 -6.20
C ILE A 101 -0.35 3.87 -6.76
N ILE A 102 0.63 3.47 -5.93
CA ILE A 102 1.74 2.61 -6.35
C ILE A 102 1.20 1.34 -7.02
N VAL A 103 0.27 0.67 -6.35
CA VAL A 103 -0.33 -0.57 -6.85
C VAL A 103 -1.16 -0.30 -8.10
N GLU A 104 -1.95 0.78 -8.12
CA GLU A 104 -2.74 1.14 -9.30
C GLU A 104 -1.90 1.38 -10.56
N GLU A 105 -0.75 2.06 -10.41
CA GLU A 105 0.16 2.36 -11.51
C GLU A 105 0.89 1.11 -12.00
N LEU A 106 1.31 0.24 -11.08
CA LEU A 106 1.88 -1.06 -11.44
C LEU A 106 0.85 -1.93 -12.19
N LEU A 107 -0.41 -1.93 -11.76
CA LEU A 107 -1.50 -2.61 -12.46
C LEU A 107 -1.78 -2.01 -13.85
N LYS A 108 -1.40 -0.75 -14.11
CA LYS A 108 -1.48 -0.12 -15.45
C LYS A 108 -0.30 -0.51 -16.34
N GLY A 109 0.65 -1.30 -15.83
CA GLY A 109 1.84 -1.74 -16.56
C GLY A 109 2.99 -0.72 -16.55
N LYS A 110 2.95 0.27 -15.65
CA LYS A 110 4.06 1.20 -15.47
C LYS A 110 5.24 0.53 -14.78
N THR A 111 6.41 1.15 -14.92
CA THR A 111 7.62 0.71 -14.22
C THR A 111 7.53 1.01 -12.73
N VAL A 112 8.31 0.28 -11.93
CA VAL A 112 8.43 0.52 -10.48
C VAL A 112 8.82 1.96 -10.17
N GLN A 113 9.79 2.50 -10.92
CA GLN A 113 10.24 3.87 -10.73
C GLN A 113 9.11 4.88 -10.95
N GLU A 114 8.38 4.78 -12.07
CA GLU A 114 7.27 5.70 -12.36
C GLU A 114 6.15 5.62 -11.33
N ALA A 115 5.87 4.41 -10.81
CA ALA A 115 4.86 4.22 -9.78
C ALA A 115 5.23 4.93 -8.46
N VAL A 116 6.50 4.84 -8.06
CA VAL A 116 7.03 5.49 -6.85
C VAL A 116 7.11 7.01 -7.03
N GLU A 117 7.61 7.49 -8.16
CA GLU A 117 7.65 8.93 -8.49
C GLU A 117 6.24 9.55 -8.47
N LYS A 118 5.24 8.84 -8.99
CA LYS A 118 3.85 9.32 -8.96
C LYS A 118 3.26 9.34 -7.55
N SER A 119 3.64 8.40 -6.68
CA SER A 119 3.28 8.44 -5.26
C SER A 119 3.87 9.66 -4.58
N HIS A 120 5.16 9.95 -4.80
CA HIS A 120 5.82 11.15 -4.24
C HIS A 120 5.18 12.45 -4.74
N ALA A 121 4.85 12.52 -6.04
CA ALA A 121 4.15 13.69 -6.60
C ALA A 121 2.79 13.91 -5.91
N LYS A 122 2.00 12.84 -5.74
CA LYS A 122 0.71 12.93 -5.05
C LYS A 122 0.87 13.28 -3.57
N ALA A 123 1.90 12.76 -2.91
CA ALA A 123 2.20 13.09 -1.52
C ALA A 123 2.56 14.58 -1.39
N ALA A 124 3.34 15.14 -2.31
CA ALA A 124 3.68 16.56 -2.33
C ALA A 124 2.43 17.45 -2.47
N ASP A 125 1.49 17.09 -3.35
CA ASP A 125 0.21 17.81 -3.49
C ASP A 125 -0.56 17.83 -2.15
N TYR A 126 -0.69 16.66 -1.50
CA TYR A 126 -1.37 16.56 -0.21
C TYR A 126 -0.64 17.29 0.93
N ILE A 127 0.70 17.29 0.91
CA ILE A 127 1.51 18.03 1.89
C ILE A 127 1.23 19.52 1.77
N LEU A 128 1.17 20.06 0.55
CA LEU A 128 0.85 21.47 0.33
C LEU A 128 -0.57 21.79 0.82
N ASP A 129 -1.56 20.97 0.46
CA ASP A 129 -2.95 21.15 0.89
C ASP A 129 -3.08 21.13 2.43
N LEU A 130 -2.41 20.18 3.09
CA LEU A 130 -2.44 20.04 4.55
C LEU A 130 -1.67 21.16 5.26
N LEU A 131 -0.61 21.69 4.66
CA LEU A 131 0.17 22.80 5.23
C LEU A 131 -0.64 24.09 5.32
N PHE A 132 -1.50 24.35 4.32
CA PHE A 132 -2.39 25.52 4.31
C PHE A 132 -3.74 25.28 5.02
N SER A 133 -4.04 24.04 5.39
CA SER A 133 -5.27 23.69 6.09
C SER A 133 -5.29 24.24 7.52
N LYS A 134 -6.47 24.67 7.96
CA LYS A 134 -6.72 25.15 9.33
C LYS A 134 -7.30 24.06 10.24
N GLU A 135 -7.45 22.84 9.73
CA GLU A 135 -8.03 21.75 10.52
C GLU A 135 -7.06 21.30 11.63
N PRO A 136 -7.53 21.12 12.88
CA PRO A 136 -6.66 20.72 13.99
C PRO A 136 -5.94 19.39 13.79
N LEU A 137 -6.57 18.45 13.07
CA LEU A 137 -6.01 17.12 12.81
C LEU A 137 -5.07 17.10 11.58
N ALA A 138 -5.02 18.17 10.79
CA ALA A 138 -4.17 18.25 9.61
C ALA A 138 -2.68 18.14 9.96
N SER A 139 -2.26 18.64 11.12
CA SER A 139 -0.87 18.52 11.60
C SER A 139 -0.44 17.06 11.79
N ALA A 140 -1.34 16.21 12.29
CA ALA A 140 -1.04 14.78 12.47
C ALA A 140 -0.94 14.05 11.12
N SER A 141 -1.87 14.32 10.20
CA SER A 141 -1.82 13.79 8.83
C SER A 141 -0.55 14.24 8.10
N LEU A 142 -0.17 15.51 8.26
CA LEU A 142 1.03 16.08 7.65
C LEU A 142 2.30 15.38 8.14
N GLN A 143 2.47 15.23 9.46
CA GLN A 143 3.64 14.55 10.03
C GLN A 143 3.73 13.09 9.59
N ALA A 144 2.60 12.38 9.59
CA ALA A 144 2.54 10.99 9.14
C ALA A 144 2.87 10.85 7.64
N LEU A 145 2.31 11.74 6.82
CA LEU A 145 2.55 11.72 5.37
C LEU A 145 4.01 12.04 5.04
N VAL A 146 4.61 13.05 5.67
CA VAL A 146 6.04 13.40 5.47
C VAL A 146 6.96 12.27 5.92
N ALA A 147 6.67 11.64 7.07
CA ALA A 147 7.47 10.52 7.57
C ALA A 147 7.39 9.31 6.63
N ASN A 148 6.19 8.99 6.14
CA ASN A 148 5.98 7.87 5.22
C ASN A 148 6.61 8.15 3.85
N ASP A 149 6.47 9.37 3.32
CA ASP A 149 7.03 9.76 2.03
C ASP A 149 8.57 9.65 2.05
N ALA A 150 9.22 10.15 3.11
CA ALA A 150 10.66 10.02 3.29
C ALA A 150 11.12 8.56 3.49
N ALA A 151 10.26 7.71 4.04
CA ALA A 151 10.56 6.30 4.27
C ALA A 151 10.30 5.41 3.04
N LEU A 152 9.50 5.87 2.08
CA LEU A 152 9.16 5.12 0.88
C LEU A 152 10.37 4.97 -0.03
N ASP A 153 10.77 3.74 -0.32
CA ASP A 153 11.83 3.44 -1.26
C ASP A 153 11.54 2.09 -1.94
N PHE A 154 12.30 1.80 -3.00
CA PHE A 154 12.31 0.49 -3.62
C PHE A 154 13.74 -0.07 -3.74
N LYS A 155 13.86 -1.39 -3.79
CA LYS A 155 15.11 -2.12 -4.00
C LYS A 155 14.94 -3.16 -5.10
N GLY A 156 15.85 -3.19 -6.06
CA GLY A 156 15.82 -4.11 -7.20
C GLY A 156 15.82 -3.37 -8.54
N ASN A 157 15.24 -3.98 -9.57
CA ASN A 157 15.21 -3.41 -10.91
C ASN A 157 14.15 -2.28 -11.01
N PRO A 158 14.54 -1.01 -11.26
CA PRO A 158 13.62 0.12 -11.39
C PRO A 158 12.67 -0.01 -12.60
N LEU A 159 13.10 -0.71 -13.64
CA LEU A 159 12.34 -0.91 -14.88
C LEU A 159 11.45 -2.16 -14.84
N ALA A 160 11.33 -2.81 -13.69
CA ALA A 160 10.46 -3.97 -13.58
C ALA A 160 8.99 -3.57 -13.80
N THR A 161 8.26 -4.40 -14.54
CA THR A 161 6.83 -4.27 -14.83
C THR A 161 6.10 -5.52 -14.35
N ILE A 162 4.79 -5.41 -14.09
CA ILE A 162 3.94 -6.57 -13.77
C ILE A 162 3.46 -7.28 -15.06
N VAL A 163 3.53 -6.60 -16.22
CA VAL A 163 3.12 -7.09 -17.55
C VAL A 163 4.33 -7.66 -18.28
#